data_AF-A0A6G0XHE8-F1
#
_entry.id   AF-A0A6G0XHE8-F1
#
_cell.length_a   1.000
_cell.length_b   1.000
_cell.length_c   1.000
_cell.angle_alpha   90.00
_cell.angle_beta   90.00
_cell.angle_gamma   90.00
#
_symmetry.space_group_name_H-M   'P 1'
#
loop_
_entity.id
_entity.type
_entity.pdbx_description
1 polymer ?
#
loop_
_entity_poly.entity_id
_entity_poly.type
_entity_poly.pdbx_seq_one_letter_code
_entity_poly.pdbx_strand_id
1 'polypeptide(L)'
;MSAVLTKSFSRVVSRATQVRHMSAHGTEAEALDQMNLWTKISQAAIAFTGVLTVVSFVGHAAHEHEHHEAPAYSHNKIRNKPYPWKYSDCNVFDFHCKELAAAAEKGLSH
;
A
#
# COMPACT_ATOMS: atom_id res chain seq x y z
N MET A 1 36.30 -28.34 45.59
CA MET A 1 37.03 -27.31 44.83
C MET A 1 37.04 -27.76 43.37
N SER A 2 36.11 -27.27 42.55
CA SER A 2 36.00 -27.69 41.14
C SER A 2 36.56 -26.59 40.25
N ALA A 3 37.68 -26.89 39.59
CA ALA A 3 38.31 -25.98 38.62
C ALA A 3 37.59 -26.11 37.28
N VAL A 4 36.90 -25.06 36.85
CA VAL A 4 36.36 -24.96 35.48
C VAL A 4 37.49 -24.46 34.59
N LEU A 5 37.93 -25.34 33.68
CA LEU A 5 39.00 -25.09 32.72
C LEU A 5 38.43 -24.30 31.54
N THR A 6 38.55 -22.97 31.57
CA THR A 6 38.16 -22.11 30.45
C THR A 6 39.19 -22.23 29.32
N LYS A 7 38.90 -23.03 28.29
CA LYS A 7 39.68 -23.01 27.03
C LYS A 7 39.37 -21.72 26.28
N SER A 8 40.29 -20.77 26.33
CA SER A 8 40.27 -19.58 25.48
C SER A 8 40.46 -19.96 24.01
N PHE A 9 39.40 -19.82 23.21
CA PHE A 9 39.49 -19.89 21.75
C PHE A 9 40.02 -18.57 21.20
N SER A 10 41.35 -18.44 21.11
CA SER A 10 41.98 -17.35 20.38
C SER A 10 41.76 -17.58 18.88
N ARG A 11 40.81 -16.84 18.28
CA ARG A 11 40.63 -16.82 16.82
C ARG A 11 41.85 -16.16 16.18
N VAL A 12 42.65 -16.94 15.47
CA VAL A 12 43.67 -16.40 14.57
C VAL A 12 42.94 -15.74 13.40
N VAL A 13 42.94 -14.41 13.38
CA VAL A 13 42.47 -13.63 12.23
C VAL A 13 43.57 -13.68 11.18
N SER A 14 43.42 -14.56 10.19
CA SER A 14 44.17 -14.45 8.95
C SER A 14 43.72 -13.18 8.24
N ARG A 15 44.61 -12.19 8.11
CA ARG A 15 44.41 -11.05 7.21
C ARG A 15 44.59 -11.54 5.77
N ALA A 16 43.57 -12.21 5.24
CA ALA A 16 43.40 -12.31 3.80
C ALA A 16 43.21 -10.88 3.28
N THR A 17 44.08 -10.43 2.37
CA THR A 17 43.93 -9.19 1.62
C THR A 17 42.62 -9.23 0.84
N GLN A 18 41.56 -8.71 1.43
CA GLN A 18 40.26 -8.57 0.80
C GLN A 18 40.34 -7.44 -0.22
N VAL A 19 40.54 -7.80 -1.50
CA VAL A 19 40.47 -6.86 -2.62
C VAL A 19 39.01 -6.44 -2.79
N ARG A 20 38.73 -5.14 -2.66
CA ARG A 20 37.39 -4.59 -2.87
C ARG A 20 37.19 -4.37 -4.37
N HIS A 21 36.38 -5.21 -5.01
CA HIS A 21 35.92 -4.97 -6.38
C HIS A 21 34.85 -3.86 -6.33
N MET A 22 35.27 -2.63 -6.62
CA MET A 22 34.34 -1.50 -6.77
C MET A 22 33.71 -1.56 -8.16
N SER A 23 32.46 -2.03 -8.21
CA SER A 23 31.44 -1.74 -9.23
C SER A 23 31.93 -1.69 -10.69
N ALA A 24 32.19 -2.86 -11.30
CA ALA A 24 32.11 -3.04 -12.76
C ALA A 24 32.15 -4.52 -13.18
N HIS A 25 32.78 -5.38 -12.39
CA HIS A 25 32.86 -6.82 -12.64
C HIS A 25 32.71 -7.59 -11.32
N GLY A 26 31.46 -7.74 -10.85
CA GLY A 26 31.16 -8.82 -9.92
C GLY A 26 31.32 -10.14 -10.67
N THR A 27 31.77 -11.18 -9.97
CA THR A 27 31.78 -12.53 -10.54
C THR A 27 30.36 -12.95 -10.91
N GLU A 28 30.20 -13.87 -11.86
CA GLU A 28 28.87 -14.42 -12.22
C GLU A 28 28.13 -14.95 -10.98
N ALA A 29 28.87 -15.55 -10.05
CA ALA A 29 28.33 -16.03 -8.78
C ALA A 29 27.75 -14.89 -7.91
N GLU A 30 28.42 -13.75 -7.81
CA GLU A 30 27.93 -12.58 -7.06
C GLU A 30 26.71 -11.94 -7.73
N ALA A 31 26.66 -11.93 -9.06
CA ALA A 31 25.50 -11.45 -9.80
C ALA A 31 24.26 -12.33 -9.55
N LEU A 32 24.43 -13.65 -9.60
CA LEU A 32 23.36 -14.61 -9.29
C LEU A 32 22.87 -14.47 -7.84
N ASP A 33 23.77 -14.26 -6.88
CA ASP A 33 23.40 -14.09 -5.47
C ASP A 33 22.61 -12.80 -5.24
N GLN A 34 23.03 -11.68 -5.85
CA GLN A 34 22.29 -10.41 -5.84
C GLN A 34 20.88 -10.55 -6.45
N MET A 35 20.75 -11.24 -7.59
CA MET A 35 19.45 -11.48 -8.21
C MET A 35 18.54 -12.33 -7.32
N ASN A 36 19.09 -13.39 -6.71
CA ASN A 36 18.35 -14.27 -5.81
C ASN A 36 17.90 -13.53 -4.54
N LEU A 37 18.75 -12.68 -3.99
CA LEU A 37 18.43 -11.84 -2.83
C LEU A 37 17.23 -10.95 -3.13
N TRP A 38 17.29 -10.16 -4.21
CA TRP A 38 16.21 -9.24 -4.56
C TRP A 38 14.92 -9.97 -4.96
N THR A 39 15.02 -11.13 -5.61
CA THR A 39 13.84 -11.96 -5.90
C THR A 39 13.13 -12.37 -4.61
N LYS A 40 13.88 -12.83 -3.59
CA LYS A 40 13.31 -13.21 -2.29
C LYS A 40 12.71 -12.01 -1.55
N ILE A 41 13.37 -10.85 -1.61
CA ILE A 41 12.85 -9.61 -1.02
C ILE A 41 11.53 -9.22 -1.69
N SER A 42 11.46 -9.24 -3.02
CA SER A 42 10.23 -8.95 -3.76
C SER A 42 9.11 -9.92 -3.43
N GLN A 43 9.40 -11.23 -3.32
CA GLN A 43 8.42 -12.22 -2.88
C GLN A 43 7.88 -11.92 -1.48
N ALA A 44 8.76 -11.54 -0.54
CA ALA A 44 8.35 -11.12 0.80
C ALA A 44 7.50 -9.85 0.79
N ALA A 45 7.85 -8.86 -0.04
CA ALA A 45 7.07 -7.63 -0.20
C ALA A 45 5.68 -7.90 -0.80
N ILE A 46 5.58 -8.80 -1.78
CA ILE A 46 4.30 -9.23 -2.35
C ILE A 46 3.44 -9.91 -1.28
N ALA A 47 4.02 -10.83 -0.49
CA ALA A 47 3.28 -11.47 0.59
C ALA A 47 2.76 -10.45 1.63
N PHE A 48 3.61 -9.49 2.02
CA PHE A 48 3.24 -8.44 2.96
C PHE A 48 2.10 -7.54 2.43
N THR A 49 2.23 -7.06 1.19
CA THR A 49 1.17 -6.24 0.56
C THR A 49 -0.11 -7.03 0.34
N GLY A 50 -0.02 -8.33 0.07
CA GLY A 50 -1.16 -9.24 -0.02
C GLY A 50 -1.95 -9.29 1.30
N VAL A 51 -1.27 -9.42 2.44
CA VAL A 51 -1.92 -9.38 3.76
C VAL A 51 -2.64 -8.04 3.99
N LEU A 52 -1.97 -6.92 3.71
CA LEU A 52 -2.59 -5.59 3.86
C LEU A 52 -3.80 -5.40 2.96
N THR A 53 -3.76 -5.97 1.75
CA THR A 53 -4.89 -5.94 0.81
C THR A 53 -6.09 -6.68 1.37
N VAL A 54 -5.89 -7.89 1.90
CA VAL A 54 -6.97 -8.68 2.52
C VAL A 54 -7.55 -7.95 3.73
N VAL A 55 -6.70 -7.41 4.62
CA VAL A 55 -7.17 -6.66 5.80
C VAL A 55 -7.99 -5.44 5.38
N SER A 56 -7.52 -4.68 4.39
CA SER A 56 -8.23 -3.49 3.89
C SER A 56 -9.56 -3.86 3.24
N PHE A 57 -9.60 -4.95 2.48
CA PHE A 57 -10.82 -5.44 1.83
C PHE A 57 -11.85 -5.92 2.86
N VAL A 58 -11.44 -6.69 3.85
CA VAL A 58 -12.32 -7.15 4.94
C VAL A 58 -12.85 -5.95 5.73
N GLY A 59 -12.00 -4.99 6.06
CA GLY A 59 -12.42 -3.74 6.70
C GLY A 59 -13.48 -3.01 5.87
N HIS A 60 -13.21 -2.80 4.57
CA HIS A 60 -14.15 -2.12 3.68
C HIS A 60 -15.50 -2.86 3.56
N ALA A 61 -15.49 -4.19 3.44
CA ALA A 61 -16.71 -4.99 3.33
C ALA A 61 -17.53 -5.07 4.64
N ALA A 62 -16.89 -4.86 5.79
CA ALA A 62 -17.53 -4.94 7.10
C ALA A 62 -18.08 -3.60 7.61
N HIS A 63 -17.76 -2.48 6.96
CA HIS A 63 -18.30 -1.17 7.32
C HIS A 63 -19.59 -0.89 6.55
N GLU A 64 -20.67 -0.57 7.27
CA GLU A 64 -21.87 -0.02 6.64
C GLU A 64 -21.53 1.37 6.07
N HIS A 65 -21.78 1.57 4.77
CA HIS A 65 -21.67 2.88 4.12
C HIS A 65 -22.90 3.71 4.48
N GLU A 66 -23.02 4.11 5.75
CA GLU A 66 -24.03 5.08 6.15
C GLU A 66 -23.62 6.45 5.56
N HIS A 67 -24.39 6.93 4.59
CA HIS A 67 -24.30 8.32 4.17
C HIS A 67 -24.79 9.18 5.33
N HIS A 68 -23.89 9.58 6.22
CA HIS A 68 -24.23 10.54 7.26
C HIS A 68 -24.72 11.83 6.57
N GLU A 69 -26.00 12.13 6.70
CA GLU A 69 -26.53 13.43 6.34
C GLU A 69 -25.95 14.46 7.30
N ALA A 70 -24.76 14.96 6.96
CA ALA A 70 -24.16 16.08 7.66
C ALA A 70 -25.12 17.28 7.54
N PRO A 71 -25.26 18.09 8.61
CA PRO A 71 -26.03 19.33 8.52
C PRO A 71 -25.58 20.16 7.31
N ALA A 72 -26.55 20.79 6.64
CA ALA A 72 -26.28 21.65 5.49
C ALA A 72 -25.57 22.93 5.94
N TYR A 73 -24.24 22.86 6.06
CA TYR A 73 -23.42 24.02 6.36
C TYR A 73 -23.29 24.92 5.13
N SER A 74 -23.33 26.24 5.32
CA SER A 74 -23.24 27.24 4.24
C SER A 74 -21.94 27.18 3.41
N HIS A 75 -20.90 26.57 3.96
CA HIS A 75 -19.61 26.38 3.27
C HIS A 75 -19.53 25.06 2.49
N ASN A 76 -20.47 24.12 2.71
CA ASN A 76 -20.54 22.87 1.98
C ASN A 76 -21.35 23.04 0.71
N LYS A 77 -21.00 22.27 -0.33
CA LYS A 77 -21.72 22.26 -1.62
C LYS A 77 -21.91 23.66 -2.24
N ILE A 78 -20.97 24.59 -2.02
CA ILE A 78 -21.01 25.91 -2.68
C ILE A 78 -20.96 25.71 -4.20
N ARG A 79 -21.92 26.31 -4.89
CA ARG A 79 -22.04 26.31 -6.36
C ARG A 79 -22.31 27.72 -6.87
N ASN A 80 -21.32 28.30 -7.53
CA ASN A 80 -21.50 29.56 -8.25
C ASN A 80 -21.89 29.34 -9.73
N LYS A 81 -21.65 28.14 -10.26
CA LYS A 81 -21.93 27.75 -11.64
C LYS A 81 -22.30 26.26 -11.70
N PRO A 82 -23.29 25.86 -12.52
CA PRO A 82 -23.60 24.46 -12.73
C PRO A 82 -22.45 23.70 -13.40
N TYR A 83 -22.32 22.42 -13.08
CA TYR A 83 -21.39 21.55 -13.76
C TYR A 83 -21.80 21.25 -15.20
N PRO A 84 -20.83 20.95 -16.10
CA PRO A 84 -21.09 20.75 -17.52
C PRO A 84 -21.62 19.35 -17.89
N TRP A 85 -22.16 18.59 -16.94
CA TRP A 85 -22.72 17.24 -17.16
C TRP A 85 -24.20 17.17 -16.73
N LYS A 86 -24.90 16.10 -17.13
CA LYS A 86 -26.37 15.94 -16.99
C LYS A 86 -26.90 16.35 -15.61
N TYR A 87 -26.42 15.71 -14.55
CA TYR A 87 -26.78 16.06 -13.17
C TYR A 87 -25.85 17.17 -12.67
N SER A 88 -26.15 18.40 -13.12
CA SER A 88 -25.26 19.56 -12.98
C SER A 88 -24.98 20.00 -11.54
N ASP A 89 -25.73 19.48 -10.57
CA ASP A 89 -25.53 19.76 -9.14
C ASP A 89 -24.70 18.67 -8.41
N CYS A 90 -24.53 17.50 -9.01
CA CYS A 90 -23.72 16.41 -8.43
C CYS A 90 -22.26 16.52 -8.86
N ASN A 91 -21.29 16.34 -7.94
CA ASN A 91 -19.86 16.31 -8.29
C ASN A 91 -19.52 15.12 -9.21
N VAL A 92 -18.36 15.15 -9.87
CA VAL A 92 -17.93 14.08 -10.80
C VAL A 92 -17.88 12.69 -10.15
N PHE A 93 -17.46 12.56 -8.90
CA PHE A 93 -17.40 11.29 -8.16
C PHE A 93 -18.47 11.16 -7.07
N ASP A 94 -19.52 11.99 -7.13
CA ASP A 94 -20.66 11.89 -6.21
C ASP A 94 -21.71 10.94 -6.81
N PHE A 95 -21.42 9.63 -6.69
CA PHE A 95 -22.26 8.59 -7.28
C PHE A 95 -23.63 8.52 -6.60
N HIS A 96 -23.69 8.73 -5.29
CA HIS A 96 -24.94 8.72 -4.53
C HIS A 96 -25.88 9.86 -4.97
N CYS A 97 -25.38 11.10 -5.10
CA CYS A 97 -26.17 12.21 -5.64
C CYS A 97 -26.71 11.92 -7.04
N LYS A 98 -25.88 11.31 -7.91
CA LYS A 98 -26.29 10.94 -9.27
C LYS A 98 -27.36 9.85 -9.29
N GLU A 99 -27.26 8.88 -8.40
CA GLU A 99 -28.26 7.81 -8.24
C GLU A 99 -29.60 8.39 -7.79
N LEU A 100 -29.60 9.24 -6.76
CA LEU A 100 -30.79 9.94 -6.28
C LEU A 100 -31.41 10.83 -7.36
N ALA A 101 -30.59 11.60 -8.09
CA ALA A 101 -31.06 12.45 -9.19
C ALA A 101 -31.68 11.62 -10.32
N ALA A 102 -31.08 10.47 -10.66
CA ALA A 102 -31.61 9.56 -11.66
C ALA A 102 -32.92 8.88 -11.21
N ALA A 103 -33.02 8.51 -9.94
CA ALA A 103 -34.24 7.95 -9.37
C ALA A 103 -35.37 8.99 -9.34
N ALA A 104 -35.07 10.23 -8.97
CA ALA A 104 -36.01 11.35 -8.99
C ALA A 104 -36.51 11.63 -10.42
N GLU A 105 -35.62 11.65 -11.42
CA GLU A 105 -35.99 11.80 -12.84
C GLU A 105 -36.97 10.70 -13.29
N LYS A 106 -36.71 9.44 -12.90
CA LYS A 106 -37.63 8.32 -13.20
C LYS A 106 -38.97 8.46 -12.47
N GLY A 107 -38.96 8.87 -11.21
CA GLY A 107 -40.17 9.08 -10.41
C GLY A 107 -41.04 10.24 -10.91
N LEU A 108 -40.44 11.25 -11.54
CA LEU A 108 -41.13 12.39 -12.17
C LEU A 108 -41.66 12.08 -13.58
N SER A 109 -41.31 10.91 -14.14
CA SER A 109 -41.76 10.47 -15.48
C SER A 109 -43.03 9.60 -15.47
N HIS A 110 -43.63 9.42 -14.29
CA HIS A 110 -44.95 8.82 -14.07
C HIS A 110 -45.97 9.89 -13.70
#